data_AF-K9SU81-F1
#
_entry.id   AF-K9SU81-F1
#
_cell.length_a   1.000
_cell.length_b   1.000
_cell.length_c   1.000
_cell.angle_alpha   90.00
_cell.angle_beta   90.00
_cell.angle_gamma   90.00
#
_symmetry.space_group_name_H-M   'P 1'
#
loop_
_entity.id
_entity.type
_entity.pdbx_description
1 polymer ?
#
loop_
_entity_poly.entity_id
_entity_poly.type
_entity_poly.pdbx_seq_one_letter_code
_entity_poly.pdbx_strand_id
1 'polypeptide(L)'
;MTKNSISFFSSLTTRLIALALVAVIFWVGGNADAALIGSGQKVTTNKEILEKANAGMTGNYVEDTKAVVKSLRYAVGLDPKDPNKIAAQTDARYKINAYASRYRRDSEKLGLTSFTTLRTALNALASYYNGTTKRSVPPKVRDRVILELDRVDIALEQGR
;
A
#
# COMPACT_ATOMS: atom_id res chain seq x y z
N MET A 1 -52.11 -29.46 38.75
CA MET A 1 -52.53 -29.19 40.14
C MET A 1 -51.26 -28.97 40.96
N THR A 2 -51.09 -27.75 41.52
CA THR A 2 -50.22 -27.37 42.68
C THR A 2 -48.70 -27.62 42.58
N LYS A 3 -47.77 -26.81 43.09
CA LYS A 3 -47.67 -25.44 43.67
C LYS A 3 -46.17 -25.22 43.93
N ASN A 4 -45.73 -23.97 43.89
CA ASN A 4 -44.75 -23.33 44.79
C ASN A 4 -43.31 -23.89 44.96
N SER A 5 -42.36 -23.15 44.40
CA SER A 5 -41.33 -22.35 45.10
C SER A 5 -40.73 -22.86 46.42
N ILE A 6 -39.38 -22.93 46.50
CA ILE A 6 -38.50 -22.09 47.36
C ILE A 6 -37.05 -22.64 47.40
N SER A 7 -36.11 -21.70 47.56
CA SER A 7 -34.72 -21.80 48.04
C SER A 7 -33.60 -22.28 47.11
N PHE A 8 -32.93 -21.26 46.54
CA PHE A 8 -31.49 -21.12 46.38
C PHE A 8 -30.68 -21.76 47.53
N PHE A 9 -29.73 -22.66 47.22
CA PHE A 9 -28.47 -22.78 47.96
C PHE A 9 -27.37 -23.42 47.08
N SER A 10 -26.26 -22.68 46.96
CA SER A 10 -24.86 -23.10 46.77
C SER A 10 -24.50 -24.20 45.76
N SER A 11 -23.75 -23.85 44.72
CA SER A 11 -22.28 -23.96 44.79
C SER A 11 -21.64 -23.41 43.52
N LEU A 12 -20.56 -22.70 43.80
CA LEU A 12 -19.72 -21.89 42.95
C LEU A 12 -18.81 -22.79 42.11
N THR A 13 -19.05 -22.94 40.81
CA THR A 13 -17.97 -23.15 39.83
C THR A 13 -18.40 -22.71 38.44
N THR A 14 -17.67 -21.73 37.92
CA THR A 14 -17.35 -21.55 36.50
C THR A 14 -18.39 -20.84 35.65
N ARG A 15 -18.45 -19.50 35.76
CA ARG A 15 -18.50 -18.57 34.60
C ARG A 15 -17.93 -17.20 35.00
N LEU A 16 -17.28 -16.55 34.01
CA LEU A 16 -16.80 -15.15 33.96
C LEU A 16 -15.46 -14.89 34.66
N ILE A 17 -14.38 -14.54 33.94
CA ILE A 17 -14.14 -13.24 33.28
C ILE A 17 -14.50 -12.09 34.22
N ALA A 18 -13.54 -11.66 35.03
CA ALA A 18 -13.51 -10.31 35.60
C ALA A 18 -12.09 -9.96 36.08
N LEU A 19 -11.51 -8.96 35.41
CA LEU A 19 -10.69 -7.88 35.95
C LEU A 19 -10.14 -8.01 37.39
N ALA A 20 -8.82 -8.10 37.49
CA ALA A 20 -7.98 -7.46 38.51
C ALA A 20 -6.61 -7.28 37.82
N LEU A 21 -6.14 -6.12 37.36
CA LEU A 21 -6.03 -4.78 37.95
C LEU A 21 -5.40 -4.77 39.36
N VAL A 22 -4.23 -4.12 39.40
CA VAL A 22 -3.55 -3.47 40.53
C VAL A 22 -2.50 -4.30 41.28
N ALA A 23 -1.26 -4.13 40.80
CA ALA A 23 -0.07 -3.71 41.56
C ALA A 23 0.17 -4.28 42.96
N VAL A 24 1.04 -5.28 43.04
CA VAL A 24 2.17 -5.38 44.00
C VAL A 24 3.23 -6.15 43.21
N ILE A 25 4.39 -5.57 42.87
CA ILE A 25 5.61 -5.71 43.67
C ILE A 25 6.45 -4.46 43.40
N PHE A 26 6.43 -3.55 44.38
CA PHE A 26 7.58 -2.69 44.62
C PHE A 26 8.59 -3.50 45.45
N TRP A 27 9.86 -3.42 45.04
CA TRP A 27 11.07 -3.62 45.86
C TRP A 27 11.64 -5.05 45.99
N VAL A 28 12.43 -5.48 45.00
CA VAL A 28 13.77 -6.07 45.21
C VAL A 28 14.65 -5.63 44.04
N GLY A 29 15.82 -5.08 44.36
CA GLY A 29 16.78 -4.56 43.39
C GLY A 29 17.38 -5.63 42.49
N GLY A 30 17.73 -5.22 41.27
CA GLY A 30 18.45 -6.06 40.30
C GLY A 30 18.22 -5.57 38.90
N ASN A 31 19.26 -5.05 38.26
CA ASN A 31 19.27 -4.64 36.87
C ASN A 31 19.08 -5.89 36.01
N ALA A 32 17.90 -6.08 35.42
CA ALA A 32 17.63 -7.07 34.39
C ALA A 32 16.48 -6.58 33.51
N ASP A 33 16.86 -6.13 32.32
CA ASP A 33 16.13 -6.28 31.07
C ASP A 33 14.61 -6.09 31.10
N ALA A 34 14.20 -4.83 30.90
CA ALA A 34 12.89 -4.47 30.38
C ALA A 34 12.76 -4.96 28.92
N ALA A 35 12.67 -6.27 28.72
CA ALA A 35 12.47 -6.90 27.42
C ALA A 35 11.07 -7.50 27.33
N LEU A 36 10.00 -6.69 27.38
CA LEU A 36 8.65 -7.20 27.06
C LEU A 36 7.71 -6.26 26.27
N ILE A 37 8.10 -5.03 25.91
CA ILE A 37 7.31 -4.22 24.95
C ILE A 37 8.27 -3.39 24.08
N GLY A 38 8.91 -4.06 23.13
CA GLY A 38 9.80 -3.45 22.15
C GLY A 38 9.68 -4.18 20.82
N SER A 39 8.48 -4.21 20.24
CA SER A 39 8.40 -4.53 18.81
C SER A 39 9.15 -3.43 18.07
N GLY A 40 10.29 -3.79 17.48
CA GLY A 40 11.17 -2.91 16.72
C GLY A 40 10.53 -2.39 15.43
N GLN A 41 9.42 -1.67 15.52
CA GLN A 41 9.00 -0.78 14.44
C GLN A 41 9.95 0.40 14.43
N LYS A 42 10.82 0.45 13.41
CA LYS A 42 11.59 1.65 13.06
C LYS A 42 10.59 2.81 12.96
N VAL A 43 10.65 3.75 13.92
CA VAL A 43 9.80 4.94 13.93
C VAL A 43 10.16 5.74 12.67
N THR A 44 9.36 5.56 11.63
CA THR A 44 9.53 6.26 10.36
C THR A 44 9.01 7.66 10.59
N THR A 45 9.84 8.68 10.38
CA THR A 45 9.46 10.07 10.64
C THR A 45 8.23 10.44 9.79
N ASN A 46 7.36 11.34 10.27
CA ASN A 46 6.18 11.78 9.49
C ASN A 46 6.56 12.21 8.06
N LYS A 47 7.74 12.81 7.89
CA LYS A 47 8.30 13.21 6.60
C LYS A 47 8.59 12.02 5.68
N GLU A 48 9.25 10.97 6.17
CA GLU A 48 9.53 9.75 5.40
C GLU A 48 8.24 8.99 5.04
N ILE A 49 7.23 9.00 5.93
CA ILE A 49 5.91 8.44 5.64
C ILE A 49 5.24 9.22 4.50
N LEU A 50 5.26 10.55 4.56
CA LEU A 50 4.68 11.42 3.53
C LEU A 50 5.44 11.32 2.20
N GLU A 51 6.76 11.21 2.22
CA GLU A 51 7.60 11.02 1.04
C GLU A 51 7.27 9.71 0.33
N LYS A 52 7.20 8.61 1.09
CA LYS A 52 6.79 7.31 0.56
C LYS A 52 5.33 7.30 0.10
N ALA A 53 4.43 7.96 0.83
CA ALA A 53 3.03 8.07 0.47
C ALA A 53 2.81 8.88 -0.83
N ASN A 54 3.61 9.92 -1.06
CA ASN A 54 3.59 10.70 -2.28
C ASN A 54 4.40 10.08 -3.42
N ALA A 55 5.15 9.00 -3.20
CA ALA A 55 5.96 8.30 -4.21
C ALA A 55 6.87 9.23 -5.06
N GLY A 56 7.31 10.34 -4.47
CA GLY A 56 8.11 11.38 -5.14
C GLY A 56 7.33 12.28 -6.12
N MET A 57 6.00 12.31 -6.07
CA MET A 57 5.17 13.22 -6.88
C MET A 57 5.34 14.67 -6.42
N THR A 58 5.66 15.56 -7.35
CA THR A 58 5.93 16.98 -7.14
C THR A 58 4.67 17.84 -7.22
N GLY A 59 3.66 17.39 -7.95
CA GLY A 59 2.50 18.19 -8.34
C GLY A 59 2.58 18.74 -9.76
N ASN A 60 3.77 18.82 -10.36
CA ASN A 60 3.91 19.16 -11.76
C ASN A 60 3.46 17.98 -12.62
N TYR A 61 2.34 18.15 -13.31
CA TYR A 61 1.73 17.10 -14.13
C TYR A 61 2.73 16.46 -15.10
N VAL A 62 3.47 17.26 -15.87
CA VAL A 62 4.37 16.74 -16.90
C VAL A 62 5.54 15.97 -16.28
N GLU A 63 6.14 16.51 -15.22
CA GLU A 63 7.25 15.84 -14.52
C GLU A 63 6.80 14.55 -13.85
N ASP A 64 5.66 14.60 -13.17
CA ASP A 64 5.08 13.46 -12.46
C ASP A 64 4.67 12.36 -13.46
N THR A 65 4.04 12.71 -14.58
CA THR A 65 3.70 11.75 -15.66
C THR A 65 4.96 11.10 -16.23
N LYS A 66 6.01 11.87 -16.54
CA LYS A 66 7.30 11.32 -17.03
C LYS A 66 7.96 10.39 -16.02
N ALA A 67 7.92 10.75 -14.73
CA ALA A 67 8.47 9.91 -13.66
C ALA A 67 7.72 8.58 -13.53
N VAL A 68 6.38 8.60 -13.65
CA VAL A 68 5.57 7.38 -13.69
C VAL A 68 5.93 6.55 -14.92
N VAL A 69 5.92 7.13 -16.11
CA VAL A 69 6.24 6.42 -17.37
C VAL A 69 7.60 5.73 -17.27
N LYS A 70 8.64 6.44 -16.80
CA LYS A 70 9.98 5.88 -16.63
C LYS A 70 10.01 4.69 -15.67
N SER A 71 9.37 4.81 -14.51
CA SER A 71 9.29 3.72 -13.52
C SER A 71 8.56 2.50 -14.07
N LEU A 72 7.45 2.71 -14.82
CA LEU A 72 6.70 1.63 -15.44
C LEU A 72 7.51 0.92 -16.52
N ARG A 73 8.17 1.66 -17.42
CA ARG A 73 9.06 1.08 -18.45
C ARG A 73 10.13 0.20 -17.82
N TYR A 74 10.79 0.71 -16.77
CA TYR A 74 11.78 -0.04 -16.03
C TYR A 74 11.17 -1.33 -15.44
N ALA A 75 10.07 -1.22 -14.68
CA ALA A 75 9.45 -2.36 -14.01
C ALA A 75 8.96 -3.45 -14.99
N VAL A 76 8.40 -3.08 -16.14
CA VAL A 76 7.91 -4.04 -17.14
C VAL A 76 9.04 -4.62 -17.99
N GLY A 77 10.15 -3.89 -18.16
CA GLY A 77 11.32 -4.29 -18.94
C GLY A 77 12.28 -5.26 -18.23
N LEU A 78 12.26 -5.32 -16.90
CA LEU A 78 13.11 -6.24 -16.14
C LEU A 78 12.80 -7.71 -16.42
N ASP A 79 13.85 -8.54 -16.46
CA ASP A 79 13.73 -10.00 -16.56
C ASP A 79 12.94 -10.56 -15.36
N PRO A 80 12.12 -11.63 -15.53
CA PRO A 80 11.41 -12.26 -14.42
C PRO A 80 12.31 -12.75 -13.28
N LYS A 81 13.58 -13.06 -13.54
CA LYS A 81 14.57 -13.54 -12.57
C LYS A 81 15.44 -12.41 -12.00
N ASP A 82 15.24 -11.17 -12.43
CA ASP A 82 16.02 -10.04 -11.93
C ASP A 82 15.74 -9.80 -10.43
N PRO A 83 16.77 -9.69 -9.58
CA PRO A 83 16.58 -9.47 -8.14
C PRO A 83 15.85 -8.14 -7.84
N ASN A 84 15.96 -7.14 -8.71
CA ASN A 84 15.30 -5.85 -8.57
C ASN A 84 13.84 -5.85 -9.01
N LYS A 85 13.33 -6.95 -9.61
CA LYS A 85 11.97 -7.02 -10.17
C LYS A 85 10.90 -6.64 -9.16
N ILE A 86 10.98 -7.21 -7.96
CA ILE A 86 9.98 -7.00 -6.90
C ILE A 86 10.03 -5.56 -6.37
N ALA A 87 11.23 -4.99 -6.24
CA ALA A 87 11.41 -3.61 -5.83
C ALA A 87 10.85 -2.65 -6.89
N ALA A 88 11.15 -2.88 -8.17
CA ALA A 88 10.65 -2.08 -9.29
C ALA A 88 9.11 -2.14 -9.42
N GLN A 89 8.51 -3.32 -9.28
CA GLN A 89 7.05 -3.48 -9.27
C GLN A 89 6.41 -2.76 -8.08
N THR A 90 7.09 -2.77 -6.94
CA THR A 90 6.61 -2.08 -5.73
C THR A 90 6.67 -0.56 -5.90
N ASP A 91 7.77 -0.01 -6.43
CA ASP A 91 7.88 1.41 -6.77
C ASP A 91 6.81 1.84 -7.77
N ALA A 92 6.65 1.07 -8.85
CA ALA A 92 5.62 1.28 -9.87
C ALA A 92 4.22 1.36 -9.24
N ARG A 93 3.87 0.41 -8.36
CA ARG A 93 2.57 0.41 -7.65
C ARG A 93 2.38 1.66 -6.78
N TYR A 94 3.41 2.08 -6.04
CA TYR A 94 3.31 3.31 -5.23
C TYR A 94 3.11 4.54 -6.11
N LYS A 95 3.86 4.66 -7.21
CA LYS A 95 3.70 5.77 -8.17
C LYS A 95 2.34 5.79 -8.85
N ILE A 96 1.80 4.63 -9.22
CA ILE A 96 0.44 4.48 -9.76
C ILE A 96 -0.59 5.05 -8.79
N ASN A 97 -0.52 4.63 -7.52
CA ASN A 97 -1.49 5.04 -6.51
C ASN A 97 -1.37 6.55 -6.19
N ALA A 98 -0.14 7.06 -6.06
CA ALA A 98 0.11 8.48 -5.80
C ALA A 98 -0.37 9.35 -6.97
N TYR A 99 -0.04 8.98 -8.21
CA TYR A 99 -0.45 9.68 -9.42
C TYR A 99 -1.98 9.70 -9.57
N ALA A 100 -2.63 8.54 -9.42
CA ALA A 100 -4.08 8.43 -9.49
C ALA A 100 -4.76 9.25 -8.39
N SER A 101 -4.27 9.19 -7.15
CA SER A 101 -4.82 9.96 -6.03
C SER A 101 -4.78 11.47 -6.30
N ARG A 102 -3.65 11.95 -6.85
CA ARG A 102 -3.38 13.36 -7.13
C ARG A 102 -4.24 13.91 -8.27
N TYR A 103 -4.25 13.24 -9.42
CA TYR A 103 -4.82 13.81 -10.65
C TYR A 103 -6.25 13.32 -10.96
N ARG A 104 -6.84 12.39 -10.19
CA ARG A 104 -8.19 11.87 -10.48
C ARG A 104 -9.31 12.91 -10.45
N ARG A 105 -9.14 14.03 -9.75
CA ARG A 105 -10.17 15.08 -9.59
C ARG A 105 -9.90 16.33 -10.45
N ASP A 106 -8.78 16.37 -11.15
CA ASP A 106 -8.38 17.52 -11.94
C ASP A 106 -9.03 17.45 -13.33
N SER A 107 -10.14 18.19 -13.51
CA SER A 107 -10.94 18.17 -14.74
C SER A 107 -10.15 18.61 -15.97
N GLU A 108 -9.15 19.47 -15.81
CA GLU A 108 -8.30 19.88 -16.93
C GLU A 108 -7.46 18.70 -17.45
N LYS A 109 -6.95 17.85 -16.54
CA LYS A 109 -6.12 16.70 -16.94
C LYS A 109 -6.95 15.53 -17.40
N LEU A 110 -8.22 15.40 -16.97
CA LEU A 110 -9.12 14.33 -17.42
C LEU A 110 -9.33 14.32 -18.94
N GLY A 111 -9.25 15.48 -19.59
CA GLY A 111 -9.39 15.62 -21.04
C GLY A 111 -8.12 15.31 -21.84
N LEU A 112 -6.97 15.18 -21.16
CA LEU A 112 -5.70 14.96 -21.84
C LEU A 112 -5.58 13.52 -22.35
N THR A 113 -5.17 13.37 -23.61
CA THR A 113 -4.73 12.13 -24.23
C THR A 113 -3.59 11.50 -23.43
N SER A 114 -2.60 12.27 -22.98
CA SER A 114 -1.51 11.77 -22.12
C SER A 114 -2.06 11.11 -20.84
N PHE A 115 -3.07 11.72 -20.22
CA PHE A 115 -3.68 11.22 -19.00
C PHE A 115 -4.51 9.96 -19.23
N THR A 116 -5.41 9.99 -20.21
CA THR A 116 -6.32 8.87 -20.53
C THR A 116 -5.57 7.65 -21.05
N THR A 117 -4.52 7.87 -21.85
CA THR A 117 -3.64 6.80 -22.34
C THR A 117 -2.85 6.19 -21.19
N LEU A 118 -2.26 7.01 -20.31
CA LEU A 118 -1.54 6.50 -19.15
C LEU A 118 -2.48 5.67 -18.26
N ARG A 119 -3.70 6.14 -17.99
CA ARG A 119 -4.71 5.37 -17.22
C ARG A 119 -5.01 4.00 -17.82
N THR A 120 -5.01 3.89 -19.15
CA THR A 120 -5.21 2.61 -19.83
C THR A 120 -4.06 1.64 -19.51
N ALA A 121 -2.82 2.13 -19.57
CA ALA A 121 -1.63 1.36 -19.20
C ALA A 121 -1.65 0.96 -17.71
N LEU A 122 -2.05 1.88 -16.83
CA LEU A 122 -2.16 1.59 -15.40
C LEU A 122 -3.19 0.49 -15.12
N ASN A 123 -4.35 0.56 -15.78
CA ASN A 123 -5.41 -0.44 -15.63
C ASN A 123 -4.96 -1.81 -16.14
N ALA A 124 -4.19 -1.85 -17.24
CA ALA A 124 -3.62 -3.10 -17.75
C ALA A 124 -2.63 -3.75 -16.75
N LEU A 125 -1.90 -2.94 -15.98
CA LEU A 125 -0.95 -3.41 -14.96
C LEU A 125 -1.58 -3.68 -13.59
N ALA A 126 -2.73 -3.08 -13.27
CA ALA A 126 -3.33 -3.13 -11.93
C ALA A 126 -3.55 -4.56 -11.44
N SER A 127 -4.04 -5.47 -12.29
CA SER A 127 -4.27 -6.88 -11.94
C SER A 127 -2.99 -7.65 -11.62
N TYR A 128 -1.83 -7.21 -12.12
CA TYR A 128 -0.54 -7.86 -11.91
C TYR A 128 0.23 -7.29 -10.73
N TYR A 129 0.09 -5.99 -10.46
CA TYR A 129 0.82 -5.31 -9.40
C TYR A 129 0.04 -5.19 -8.08
N ASN A 130 -1.30 -5.22 -8.13
CA ASN A 130 -2.16 -5.18 -6.94
C ASN A 130 -2.69 -6.56 -6.52
N GLY A 131 -2.45 -7.61 -7.33
CA GLY A 131 -2.88 -8.98 -7.02
C GLY A 131 -1.99 -9.66 -5.99
N THR A 132 -2.58 -10.54 -5.17
CA THR A 132 -1.86 -11.39 -4.19
C THR A 132 -0.96 -12.44 -4.83
N THR A 133 -1.10 -12.65 -6.14
CA THR A 133 -0.31 -13.63 -6.89
C THR A 133 0.88 -12.96 -7.57
N LYS A 134 2.10 -13.27 -7.11
CA LYS A 134 3.38 -12.85 -7.70
C LYS A 134 3.53 -13.46 -9.11
N ARG A 135 2.83 -12.93 -10.10
CA ARG A 135 2.88 -13.39 -11.49
C ARG A 135 3.60 -12.34 -12.33
N SER A 136 4.48 -12.79 -13.20
CA SER A 136 5.08 -11.92 -14.22
C SER A 136 3.99 -11.40 -15.17
N VAL A 137 4.14 -10.17 -15.66
CA VAL A 137 3.26 -9.60 -16.68
C VAL A 137 3.43 -10.40 -17.98
N PRO A 138 2.35 -10.92 -18.60
CA PRO A 138 2.45 -11.64 -19.87
C PRO A 138 3.05 -10.77 -20.98
N PRO A 139 3.83 -11.34 -21.92
CA PRO A 139 4.49 -10.57 -22.98
C PRO A 139 3.54 -9.66 -23.76
N LYS A 140 2.38 -10.17 -24.18
CA LYS A 140 1.36 -9.39 -24.91
C LYS A 140 0.86 -8.16 -24.14
N VAL A 141 0.74 -8.27 -22.81
CA VAL A 141 0.30 -7.14 -21.96
C VAL A 141 1.44 -6.14 -21.80
N ARG A 142 2.66 -6.63 -21.55
CA ARG A 142 3.87 -5.80 -21.48
C ARG A 142 4.04 -4.97 -22.76
N ASP A 143 3.97 -5.61 -23.93
CA ASP A 143 4.23 -4.95 -25.21
C ASP A 143 3.16 -3.89 -25.50
N ARG A 144 1.89 -4.17 -25.17
CA ARG A 144 0.81 -3.17 -25.21
C ARG A 144 1.09 -1.98 -24.31
N VAL A 145 1.47 -2.24 -23.05
CA VAL A 145 1.77 -1.19 -22.07
C VAL A 145 2.92 -0.32 -22.58
N ILE A 146 3.99 -0.89 -23.11
CA ILE A 146 5.11 -0.13 -23.67
C ILE A 146 4.64 0.81 -24.78
N LEU A 147 3.80 0.32 -25.70
CA LEU A 147 3.22 1.15 -26.77
C LEU A 147 2.33 2.28 -26.23
N GLU A 148 1.55 2.01 -25.18
CA GLU A 148 0.74 3.04 -24.52
C GLU A 148 1.62 4.09 -23.85
N LEU A 149 2.72 3.69 -23.22
CA LEU A 149 3.70 4.60 -22.63
C LEU A 149 4.39 5.47 -23.70
N ASP A 150 4.70 4.93 -24.88
CA ASP A 150 5.24 5.73 -26.01
C ASP A 150 4.24 6.80 -26.45
N ARG A 151 2.96 6.45 -26.52
CA ARG A 151 1.89 7.40 -26.86
C ARG A 151 1.72 8.47 -25.79
N VAL A 152 1.93 8.15 -24.52
CA VAL A 152 1.92 9.15 -23.43
C VAL A 152 3.03 10.17 -23.63
N ASP A 153 4.26 9.72 -23.93
CA ASP A 153 5.39 10.63 -24.15
C ASP A 153 5.13 11.58 -25.33
N ILE A 154 4.65 11.05 -26.46
CA ILE A 154 4.27 11.86 -27.63
C ILE A 154 3.15 12.86 -27.31
N ALA A 155 2.14 12.43 -26.54
CA ALA A 155 1.02 13.29 -26.18
C ALA A 155 1.47 14.44 -25.25
N LEU A 156 2.36 14.16 -24.29
CA LEU A 156 2.97 15.18 -23.43
C LEU A 156 3.77 16.22 -24.23
N GLU A 157 4.56 15.79 -25.22
CA GLU A 157 5.32 16.68 -26.11
C GLU A 157 4.40 17.59 -26.92
N GLN A 158 3.21 17.10 -27.26
CA GLN A 158 2.20 17.82 -28.00
C GLN A 158 1.25 18.63 -27.09
N GLY A 159 1.48 18.61 -25.77
CA GLY A 159 0.68 19.33 -24.78
C GLY A 159 -0.77 18.82 -24.66
N ARG A 160 -1.01 17.55 -25.00
CA ARG A 160 -2.36 16.99 -25.12
C ARG A 160 -2.59 15.71 -24.34
#